data_AF-Q2FU64-F1
#
_entry.id   AF-Q2FU64-F1
#
_cell.length_a   1.000
_cell.length_b   1.000
_cell.length_c   1.000
_cell.angle_alpha   90.00
_cell.angle_beta   90.00
_cell.angle_gamma   90.00
#
_symmetry.space_group_name_H-M   'P 1'
#
loop_
_entity.id
_entity.type
_entity.pdbx_description
1 polymer ?
#
loop_
_entity_poly.entity_id
_entity_poly.type
_entity_poly.pdbx_seq_one_letter_code
_entity_poly.pdbx_strand_id
1 'polypeptide(L)'
;MKKCMKYATFAIFLILCLTGIAFAETIEQKDSNQVQIGTILEDPETYVGQNVTFNGTISSQCGSGCWFIISDDTGDLYVTLRANNFVIPPAMGKKATVIGQVSMKGDVYVTGSQVIIGDTTYP
;
A
#
# COMPACT_ATOMS: atom_id res chain seq x y z
N MET A 1 -56.85 -9.02 -35.54
CA MET A 1 -55.63 -8.21 -35.80
C MET A 1 -54.62 -8.52 -34.68
N LYS A 2 -53.63 -9.38 -34.96
CA LYS A 2 -52.77 -10.04 -33.96
C LYS A 2 -51.28 -9.74 -34.25
N LYS A 3 -50.86 -8.47 -34.18
CA LYS A 3 -49.47 -8.07 -34.50
C LYS A 3 -48.75 -7.21 -33.45
N CYS A 4 -49.43 -6.73 -32.41
CA CYS A 4 -48.77 -5.85 -31.41
C CYS A 4 -48.13 -6.58 -30.22
N MET A 5 -48.31 -7.90 -30.07
CA MET A 5 -47.85 -8.64 -28.89
C MET A 5 -46.36 -9.06 -28.95
N LYS A 6 -45.72 -9.05 -30.13
CA LYS A 6 -44.34 -9.57 -30.29
C LYS A 6 -43.22 -8.54 -30.10
N TYR A 7 -43.54 -7.26 -29.98
CA TYR A 7 -42.54 -6.19 -29.82
C TYR A 7 -42.32 -5.77 -28.37
N ALA A 8 -43.23 -6.13 -27.46
CA ALA A 8 -43.09 -5.83 -26.03
C ALA A 8 -42.03 -6.71 -25.33
N THR A 9 -41.78 -7.93 -25.84
CA THR A 9 -40.85 -8.87 -25.20
C THR A 9 -39.38 -8.62 -25.60
N PHE A 10 -39.13 -8.00 -26.75
CA PHE A 10 -37.76 -7.73 -27.24
C PHE A 10 -37.17 -6.43 -26.66
N ALA A 11 -38.01 -5.49 -26.22
CA ALA A 11 -37.58 -4.22 -25.65
C ALA A 11 -37.09 -4.34 -24.19
N ILE A 12 -37.55 -5.35 -23.44
CA ILE A 12 -37.20 -5.52 -22.02
C ILE A 12 -35.77 -6.07 -21.84
N PHE A 13 -35.27 -6.85 -22.80
CA PHE A 13 -33.93 -7.45 -22.71
C PHE A 13 -32.78 -6.45 -23.02
N LEU A 14 -33.08 -5.36 -23.72
CA LEU A 14 -32.09 -4.35 -24.11
C LEU A 14 -31.93 -3.24 -23.06
N ILE A 15 -32.94 -3.04 -22.20
CA ILE A 15 -32.92 -2.04 -21.12
C ILE A 15 -32.17 -2.57 -19.88
N LEU A 16 -32.10 -3.88 -19.67
CA LEU A 16 -31.39 -4.51 -18.55
C LEU A 16 -29.85 -4.49 -18.68
N CYS A 17 -29.31 -4.09 -19.84
CA CYS A 17 -27.87 -4.09 -20.09
C CYS A 17 -27.20 -2.72 -19.87
N LEU A 18 -27.98 -1.64 -19.68
CA LEU A 18 -27.46 -0.26 -19.61
C LEU A 18 -27.22 0.28 -18.19
N THR A 19 -27.68 -0.40 -17.14
CA THR A 19 -27.45 0.03 -15.74
C THR A 19 -26.31 -0.72 -15.05
N GLY A 20 -25.51 -1.48 -15.81
CA GLY A 20 -24.43 -2.32 -15.30
C GLY A 20 -23.03 -1.70 -15.41
N ILE A 21 -22.90 -0.39 -15.23
CA ILE A 21 -21.58 0.27 -15.25
C ILE A 21 -21.36 1.09 -13.99
N ALA A 22 -20.14 0.93 -13.46
CA ALA A 22 -19.46 1.80 -12.52
C ALA A 22 -19.76 1.62 -11.03
N PHE A 23 -19.36 0.46 -10.50
CA PHE A 23 -18.52 0.46 -9.31
C PHE A 23 -17.37 -0.53 -9.56
N ALA A 24 -16.31 -0.04 -10.19
CA ALA A 24 -15.01 -0.66 -9.95
C ALA A 24 -14.66 -0.29 -8.51
N GLU A 25 -14.99 -1.15 -7.55
CA GLU A 25 -14.38 -1.10 -6.23
C GLU A 25 -12.87 -1.22 -6.46
N THR A 26 -12.15 -0.12 -6.22
CA THR A 26 -10.71 -0.18 -5.99
C THR A 26 -10.53 -1.16 -4.85
N ILE A 27 -10.08 -2.38 -5.17
CA ILE A 27 -9.75 -3.39 -4.18
C ILE A 27 -8.56 -2.82 -3.41
N GLU A 28 -8.82 -2.17 -2.27
CA GLU A 28 -7.81 -1.99 -1.26
C GLU A 28 -7.39 -3.40 -0.84
N GLN A 29 -6.23 -3.85 -1.34
CA GLN A 29 -5.57 -5.03 -0.84
C GLN A 29 -5.21 -4.77 0.61
N LYS A 30 -6.14 -5.09 1.51
CA LYS A 30 -5.90 -5.12 2.94
C LYS A 30 -4.98 -6.30 3.22
N ASP A 31 -3.69 -6.04 3.11
CA ASP A 31 -2.63 -6.97 3.49
C ASP A 31 -2.83 -7.36 4.96
N SER A 32 -2.90 -8.68 5.21
CA SER A 32 -3.20 -9.26 6.52
C SER A 32 -2.15 -8.96 7.60
N ASN A 33 -1.01 -8.36 7.25
CA ASN A 33 0.07 -8.01 8.19
C ASN A 33 0.32 -6.49 8.32
N GLN A 34 -0.69 -5.66 8.02
CA GLN A 34 -0.58 -4.21 8.19
C GLN A 34 -0.58 -3.80 9.68
N VAL A 35 0.47 -3.13 10.13
CA VAL A 35 0.66 -2.60 11.49
C VAL A 35 0.93 -1.10 11.49
N GLN A 36 0.67 -0.41 12.61
CA GLN A 36 1.07 0.99 12.81
C GLN A 36 2.53 1.07 13.22
N ILE A 37 3.19 2.18 12.90
CA ILE A 37 4.61 2.38 13.24
C ILE A 37 4.81 2.37 14.75
N GLY A 38 3.94 3.06 15.50
CA GLY A 38 3.99 3.16 16.95
C GLY A 38 3.92 1.81 17.64
N THR A 39 3.14 0.85 17.12
CA THR A 39 3.09 -0.50 17.69
C THR A 39 4.43 -1.23 17.56
N ILE A 40 5.15 -1.03 16.46
CA ILE A 40 6.50 -1.58 16.28
C ILE A 40 7.48 -0.90 17.28
N LEU A 41 7.32 0.40 17.50
CA LEU A 41 8.20 1.18 18.40
C LEU A 41 7.95 0.91 19.88
N GLU A 42 6.70 0.65 20.27
CA GLU A 42 6.29 0.38 21.65
C GLU A 42 6.72 -1.01 22.13
N ASP A 43 6.68 -2.02 21.25
CA ASP A 43 7.08 -3.40 21.57
C ASP A 43 7.96 -4.03 20.46
N PRO A 44 9.18 -3.51 20.24
CA PRO A 44 10.01 -3.95 19.13
C PRO A 44 10.45 -5.41 19.24
N GLU A 45 10.59 -5.95 20.46
CA GLU A 45 11.03 -7.33 20.67
C GLU A 45 10.06 -8.34 20.04
N THR A 46 8.76 -8.06 20.05
CA THR A 46 7.75 -8.88 19.39
C THR A 46 7.94 -8.88 17.88
N TYR A 47 8.36 -7.77 17.27
CA TYR A 47 8.43 -7.63 15.82
C TYR A 47 9.79 -7.95 15.20
N VAL A 48 10.88 -7.89 15.98
CA VAL A 48 12.23 -8.18 15.46
C VAL A 48 12.27 -9.54 14.74
N GLY A 49 12.78 -9.52 13.51
CA GLY A 49 12.85 -10.69 12.63
C GLY A 49 11.59 -10.96 11.81
N GLN A 50 10.46 -10.34 12.16
CA GLN A 50 9.21 -10.45 11.40
C GLN A 50 9.19 -9.52 10.19
N ASN A 51 8.48 -9.94 9.14
CA ASN A 51 8.17 -9.12 7.99
C ASN A 51 6.82 -8.42 8.22
N VAL A 52 6.83 -7.10 8.26
CA VAL A 52 5.66 -6.25 8.56
C VAL A 52 5.32 -5.37 7.36
N THR A 53 4.04 -5.02 7.25
CA THR A 53 3.55 -4.03 6.28
C THR A 53 3.09 -2.80 7.05
N PHE A 54 3.49 -1.60 6.66
CA PHE A 54 3.02 -0.36 7.32
C PHE A 54 2.95 0.80 6.32
N ASN A 55 2.13 1.78 6.66
CA ASN A 55 1.87 2.96 5.83
C ASN A 55 2.38 4.22 6.51
N GLY A 56 2.76 5.22 5.72
CA GLY A 56 3.09 6.53 6.24
C GLY A 56 3.47 7.52 5.15
N THR A 57 4.03 8.65 5.56
CA THR A 57 4.55 9.71 4.68
C THR A 57 6.05 9.79 4.82
N ILE A 58 6.78 9.79 3.70
CA ILE A 58 8.25 9.92 3.72
C ILE A 58 8.61 11.34 4.18
N SER A 59 9.16 11.45 5.39
CA SER A 59 9.52 12.73 6.02
C SER A 59 10.97 13.14 5.76
N SER A 60 11.85 12.18 5.49
CA SER A 60 13.24 12.42 5.11
C SER A 60 13.75 11.30 4.20
N GLN A 61 14.67 11.61 3.29
CA GLN A 61 15.20 10.63 2.34
C GLN A 61 16.65 10.97 1.98
N CYS A 62 17.48 9.95 1.81
CA CYS A 62 18.86 10.17 1.36
C CYS A 62 18.91 10.52 -0.13
N GLY A 63 19.90 11.32 -0.54
CA GLY A 63 20.00 11.80 -1.93
C GLY A 63 20.15 10.69 -2.98
N SER A 64 20.64 9.52 -2.59
CA SER A 64 20.75 8.34 -3.47
C SER A 64 19.54 7.40 -3.42
N GLY A 65 18.57 7.66 -2.54
CA GLY A 65 17.37 6.83 -2.39
C GLY A 65 17.57 5.48 -1.68
N CYS A 66 18.71 5.21 -1.04
CA CYS A 66 19.00 3.93 -0.37
C CYS A 66 18.47 3.80 1.07
N TRP A 67 17.92 4.88 1.64
CA TRP A 67 17.20 4.88 2.91
C TRP A 67 16.27 6.09 3.00
N PHE A 68 15.27 6.02 3.87
CA PHE A 68 14.36 7.11 4.21
C PHE A 68 13.80 6.97 5.63
N ILE A 69 13.20 8.05 6.14
CA ILE A 69 12.35 8.05 7.33
C ILE A 69 10.91 8.20 6.85
N ILE A 70 10.02 7.36 7.39
CA ILE A 70 8.59 7.39 7.12
C ILE A 70 7.83 7.57 8.43
N SER A 71 6.81 8.41 8.39
CA SER A 71 6.08 8.87 9.56
C SER A 71 4.58 8.60 9.40
N ASP A 72 3.93 8.12 10.45
CA ASP A 72 2.47 8.12 10.58
C ASP A 72 2.04 9.02 11.76
N ASP A 73 0.82 8.86 12.26
CA ASP A 73 0.32 9.60 13.42
C ASP A 73 0.87 9.11 14.77
N THR A 74 1.56 7.97 14.78
CA THR A 74 2.05 7.28 15.97
C THR A 74 3.57 7.32 16.13
N GLY A 75 4.33 7.54 15.05
CA GLY A 75 5.77 7.73 15.15
C GLY A 75 6.52 7.79 13.82
N ASP A 76 7.84 7.82 13.95
CA ASP A 76 8.80 7.85 12.85
C ASP A 76 9.61 6.55 12.80
N LEU A 77 9.79 5.98 11.62
CA LEU A 77 10.57 4.76 11.44
C LEU A 77 11.62 4.92 10.35
N TYR A 78 12.84 4.54 10.68
CA TYR A 78 13.94 4.50 9.71
C TYR A 78 13.86 3.22 8.88
N VAL A 79 13.89 3.39 7.56
CA VAL A 79 13.84 2.29 6.58
C VAL A 79 15.11 2.33 5.73
N THR A 80 15.84 1.21 5.71
CA THR A 80 17.00 0.99 4.84
C THR A 80 16.65 0.03 3.71
N LEU A 81 17.04 0.39 2.49
CA LEU A 81 16.87 -0.43 1.29
C LEU A 81 18.19 -1.05 0.83
N ARG A 82 19.31 -0.53 1.37
CA ARG A 82 20.67 -0.91 0.98
C ARG A 82 20.92 -2.41 1.10
N ALA A 83 20.43 -3.06 2.16
CA ALA A 83 20.64 -4.49 2.37
C ALA A 83 19.99 -5.35 1.27
N ASN A 84 18.92 -4.83 0.64
CA ASN A 84 18.22 -5.48 -0.47
C ASN A 84 18.65 -4.93 -1.85
N ASN A 85 19.72 -4.12 -1.91
CA ASN A 85 20.33 -3.63 -3.14
C ASN A 85 19.40 -2.85 -4.09
N PHE A 86 18.44 -2.09 -3.55
CA PHE A 86 17.62 -1.19 -4.36
C PHE A 86 17.49 0.21 -3.76
N VAL A 87 16.96 1.11 -4.58
CA VAL A 87 16.73 2.51 -4.27
C VAL A 87 15.38 2.95 -4.80
N ILE A 88 14.83 4.00 -4.20
CA ILE A 88 13.64 4.68 -4.69
C ILE A 88 14.01 6.10 -5.20
N PRO A 89 13.30 6.64 -6.20
CA PRO A 89 13.49 8.04 -6.61
C PRO A 89 13.09 9.01 -5.49
N PRO A 90 13.40 10.31 -5.62
CA PRO A 90 12.97 11.33 -4.66
C PRO A 90 11.45 11.31 -4.44
N ALA A 91 11.04 11.07 -3.20
CA ALA A 91 9.66 10.83 -2.80
C ALA A 91 9.29 11.50 -1.46
N MET A 92 10.07 12.49 -1.00
CA MET A 92 9.72 13.25 0.20
C MET A 92 8.31 13.85 0.11
N GLY A 93 7.56 13.75 1.20
CA GLY A 93 6.16 14.18 1.31
C GLY A 93 5.15 13.27 0.62
N LYS A 94 5.58 12.16 0.00
CA LYS A 94 4.66 11.17 -0.59
C LYS A 94 4.24 10.14 0.44
N LYS A 95 3.00 9.68 0.31
CA LYS A 95 2.51 8.51 1.02
C LYS A 95 3.15 7.25 0.41
N ALA A 96 3.54 6.32 1.27
CA ALA A 96 4.10 5.05 0.87
C ALA A 96 3.60 3.91 1.77
N THR A 97 3.54 2.71 1.19
CA THR A 97 3.42 1.45 1.91
C THR A 97 4.77 0.75 1.86
N VAL A 98 5.26 0.30 3.01
CA VAL A 98 6.53 -0.40 3.14
C VAL A 98 6.26 -1.81 3.63
N ILE A 99 6.89 -2.79 2.98
CA ILE A 99 6.98 -4.16 3.46
C ILE A 99 8.46 -4.39 3.80
N GLY A 100 8.75 -4.93 4.98
CA GLY A 100 10.13 -5.22 5.34
C GLY A 100 10.31 -5.88 6.69
N GLN A 101 11.55 -6.32 6.92
CA GLN A 101 11.91 -7.01 8.15
C GLN A 101 12.31 -6.01 9.24
N VAL A 102 11.71 -6.12 10.42
CA VAL A 102 12.09 -5.33 11.60
C VAL A 102 13.41 -5.86 12.17
N SER A 103 14.29 -4.95 12.56
CA SER A 103 15.57 -5.24 13.20
C SER A 103 15.87 -4.18 14.25
N MET A 104 16.78 -4.49 15.17
CA MET A 104 17.13 -3.58 16.25
C MET A 104 18.65 -3.62 16.49
N LYS A 105 19.28 -2.43 16.48
CA LYS A 105 20.69 -2.25 16.84
C LYS A 105 20.89 -0.87 17.45
N GLY A 106 20.66 -0.76 18.76
CA GLY A 106 20.50 0.54 19.42
C GLY A 106 19.07 1.03 19.22
N ASP A 107 18.74 1.41 17.99
CA ASP A 107 17.40 1.82 17.58
C ASP A 107 16.71 0.76 16.70
N VAL A 108 15.39 0.84 16.65
CA VAL A 108 14.54 0.01 15.78
C VAL A 108 14.61 0.54 14.35
N TYR A 109 14.74 -0.38 13.39
CA TYR A 109 14.72 -0.04 11.97
C TYR A 109 14.11 -1.16 11.14
N VAL A 110 13.73 -0.83 9.92
CA VAL A 110 13.21 -1.80 8.95
C VAL A 110 14.15 -1.93 7.76
N THR A 111 14.45 -3.16 7.39
CA THR A 111 15.04 -3.48 6.09
C THR A 111 13.91 -3.67 5.08
N GLY A 112 13.65 -2.64 4.28
CA GLY A 112 12.55 -2.62 3.32
C GLY A 112 12.81 -3.61 2.19
N SER A 113 11.86 -4.51 1.94
CA SER A 113 11.87 -5.49 0.86
C SER A 113 10.83 -5.19 -0.22
N GLN A 114 9.96 -4.19 0.01
CA GLN A 114 9.05 -3.59 -0.98
C GLN A 114 8.66 -2.18 -0.54
N VAL A 115 8.57 -1.26 -1.49
CA VAL A 115 8.04 0.09 -1.27
C VAL A 115 7.05 0.45 -2.37
N ILE A 116 5.82 0.79 -2.00
CA ILE A 116 4.75 1.16 -2.93
C ILE A 116 4.48 2.65 -2.78
N ILE A 117 4.52 3.40 -3.87
CA ILE A 117 4.29 4.85 -3.89
C ILE A 117 3.31 5.16 -5.03
N GLY A 118 2.07 5.50 -4.68
CA GLY A 118 0.98 5.57 -5.68
C GLY A 118 0.79 4.22 -6.35
N ASP A 119 0.83 4.19 -7.69
CA ASP A 119 0.67 2.97 -8.49
C ASP A 119 2.01 2.28 -8.83
N THR A 120 3.13 2.76 -8.27
CA THR A 120 4.46 2.22 -8.56
C THR A 120 4.98 1.39 -7.39
N THR A 121 5.38 0.15 -7.69
CA THR A 121 6.04 -0.77 -6.76
C THR A 121 7.54 -0.81 -7.04
N TYR A 122 8.33 -0.45 -6.03
CA TYR A 122 9.79 -0.61 -5.99
C TYR A 122 10.13 -1.86 -5.18
N PRO A 123 11.28 -2.52 -5.46
CA PRO A 123 11.57 -3.90 -5.07
C PRO A 123 11.13 -4.21 -3.66
#